data_AF-A0A838TNG1-F1
#
_entry.id   AF-A0A838TNG1-F1
#
_cell.length_a   1.000
_cell.length_b   1.000
_cell.length_c   1.000
_cell.angle_alpha   90.00
_cell.angle_beta   90.00
_cell.angle_gamma   90.00
#
_symmetry.space_group_name_H-M   'P 1'
#
loop_
_entity.id
_entity.type
_entity.pdbx_description
1 polymer ?
#
loop_
_entity_poly.entity_id
_entity_poly.type
_entity_poly.pdbx_seq_one_letter_code
_entity_poly.pdbx_strand_id
1 'polypeptide(L)'
;PGVEIGVHLHSTVTNWKEKIDAALLTGCKRFDGALKGIGGCPMADDELVGNMDTELMIPYFEQQGLIPGLDKGAMKEALKIANQIFI
;
A
#
# COMPACT_ATOMS: atom_id res chain seq x y z
N PRO A 1 7.85 -15.93 -19.63
CA PRO A 1 8.93 -16.10 -18.64
C PRO A 1 9.80 -14.83 -18.60
N GLY A 2 10.05 -14.25 -17.43
CA GLY A 2 10.81 -12.99 -17.30
C GLY A 2 9.99 -11.70 -17.24
N VAL A 3 8.68 -11.79 -16.96
CA VAL A 3 7.82 -10.63 -16.71
C VAL A 3 7.65 -10.46 -15.20
N GLU A 4 7.87 -9.25 -14.70
CA GLU A 4 7.54 -8.88 -13.32
C GLU A 4 6.03 -8.65 -13.21
N ILE A 5 5.37 -9.39 -12.33
CA ILE A 5 3.96 -9.17 -12.01
C ILE A 5 3.87 -8.23 -10.82
N GLY A 6 3.08 -7.17 -10.99
CA GLY A 6 2.71 -6.25 -9.92
C GLY A 6 1.20 -6.23 -9.70
N VAL A 7 0.80 -5.88 -8.48
CA VAL A 7 -0.61 -5.72 -8.11
C VAL A 7 -0.89 -4.30 -7.64
N HIS A 8 -2.00 -3.76 -8.13
CA HIS A 8 -2.59 -2.51 -7.65
C HIS A 8 -3.97 -2.86 -7.11
N LEU A 9 -4.12 -2.81 -5.79
CA LEU A 9 -5.31 -3.34 -5.11
C LEU A 9 -5.99 -2.22 -4.33
N HIS A 10 -7.32 -2.21 -4.38
CA HIS A 10 -8.14 -1.37 -3.50
C HIS A 10 -8.57 -2.15 -2.26
N SER A 11 -8.83 -1.44 -1.17
CA SER A 11 -9.04 -2.03 0.15
C SER A 11 -9.74 -1.11 1.13
N THR A 12 -10.32 -1.73 2.15
CA THR A 12 -10.70 -1.08 3.40
C THR A 12 -9.58 -1.26 4.43
N VAL A 13 -9.67 -0.58 5.57
CA VAL A 13 -8.75 -0.79 6.70
C VAL A 13 -8.81 -2.21 7.30
N THR A 14 -9.84 -2.99 6.98
CA THR A 14 -10.05 -4.33 7.54
C THR A 14 -9.55 -5.45 6.65
N ASN A 15 -9.52 -5.29 5.32
CA ASN A 15 -9.21 -6.38 4.38
C ASN A 15 -7.88 -6.24 3.63
N TRP A 16 -7.10 -5.19 3.88
CA TRP A 16 -5.83 -4.93 3.20
C TRP A 16 -4.83 -6.08 3.37
N LYS A 17 -4.72 -6.61 4.59
CA LYS A 17 -3.69 -7.59 4.94
C LYS A 17 -3.90 -8.92 4.23
N GLU A 18 -5.13 -9.43 4.22
CA GLU A 18 -5.47 -10.69 3.54
C GLU A 18 -5.16 -10.61 2.04
N LYS A 19 -5.45 -9.48 1.40
CA LYS A 19 -5.16 -9.24 -0.01
C LYS A 19 -3.65 -9.24 -0.30
N ILE A 20 -2.86 -8.61 0.56
CA ILE A 20 -1.40 -8.61 0.45
C ILE A 20 -0.84 -10.02 0.67
N ASP A 21 -1.31 -10.71 1.72
CA ASP A 21 -0.91 -12.09 2.02
C ASP A 21 -1.15 -12.99 0.80
N ALA A 22 -2.33 -12.93 0.18
CA ALA A 22 -2.66 -13.73 -0.99
C ALA A 22 -1.70 -13.46 -2.17
N ALA A 23 -1.42 -12.20 -2.47
CA ALA A 23 -0.49 -11.85 -3.55
C ALA A 23 0.95 -12.29 -3.23
N LEU A 24 1.42 -12.12 -2.00
CA LEU A 24 2.75 -12.57 -1.57
C LEU A 24 2.91 -14.10 -1.68
N LEU A 25 1.88 -14.87 -1.29
CA LEU A 25 1.89 -16.33 -1.36
C LEU A 25 2.04 -16.85 -2.80
N THR A 26 1.56 -16.09 -3.78
CA THR A 26 1.73 -16.40 -5.22
C THR A 26 3.09 -15.94 -5.79
N GLY A 27 3.94 -15.33 -4.96
CA GLY A 27 5.26 -14.87 -5.37
C GLY A 27 5.30 -13.44 -5.92
N CYS A 28 4.20 -12.68 -5.87
CA CYS A 28 4.22 -11.27 -6.24
C CYS A 28 5.15 -10.48 -5.31
N LYS A 29 5.96 -9.57 -5.88
CA LYS A 29 6.90 -8.71 -5.14
C LYS A 29 6.74 -7.22 -5.43
N ARG A 30 5.92 -6.86 -6.42
CA ARG A 30 5.64 -5.48 -6.79
C ARG A 30 4.22 -5.12 -6.37
N PHE A 31 4.11 -4.10 -5.52
CA PHE A 31 2.84 -3.65 -4.98
C PHE A 31 2.75 -2.13 -5.13
N ASP A 32 1.60 -1.67 -5.59
CA ASP A 32 1.29 -0.25 -5.63
C ASP A 32 0.41 0.13 -4.42
N GLY A 33 0.68 1.31 -3.86
CA GLY A 33 -0.09 1.88 -2.75
C GLY A 33 -0.09 3.40 -2.84
N ALA A 34 -0.90 4.04 -1.99
CA ALA A 34 -0.96 5.48 -1.84
C ALA A 34 -0.70 5.88 -0.39
N LEU A 35 -0.04 7.02 -0.18
CA LEU A 35 0.10 7.61 1.16
C LEU A 35 -1.30 7.91 1.72
N LYS A 36 -1.55 7.59 2.99
CA LYS A 36 -2.86 7.69 3.64
C LYS A 36 -4.00 6.94 2.92
N GLY A 37 -3.67 6.00 2.02
CA GLY A 37 -4.67 5.29 1.19
C GLY A 37 -5.52 6.18 0.28
N ILE A 38 -5.06 7.41 -0.02
CA ILE A 38 -5.85 8.41 -0.75
C ILE A 38 -6.21 7.96 -2.17
N GLY A 39 -7.34 8.45 -2.67
CA GLY A 39 -7.86 8.11 -3.98
C GLY A 39 -8.90 7.00 -3.88
N GLY A 40 -10.11 7.37 -3.44
CA GLY A 40 -11.27 6.49 -3.45
C GLY A 40 -11.73 6.15 -4.87
N CYS A 41 -12.59 5.16 -4.99
CA CYS A 41 -13.20 4.83 -6.28
C CYS A 41 -14.51 5.61 -6.44
N PRO A 42 -14.64 6.55 -7.41
CA PRO A 42 -15.89 7.28 -7.65
C PRO A 42 -17.04 6.38 -8.09
N MET A 43 -16.75 5.12 -8.42
CA MET A 43 -17.72 4.08 -8.79
C MET A 43 -17.94 3.04 -7.68
N ALA A 44 -17.23 3.13 -6.54
CA ALA A 44 -17.50 2.27 -5.41
C ALA A 44 -18.66 2.85 -4.62
N ASP A 45 -19.69 2.03 -4.39
CA ASP A 45 -20.83 2.34 -3.51
C ASP A 45 -20.42 2.35 -2.01
N ASP A 46 -19.13 2.17 -1.73
CA ASP A 46 -18.53 2.11 -0.41
C ASP A 46 -17.35 3.09 -0.32
N GLU A 47 -17.57 4.21 0.36
CA GLU A 47 -16.57 5.27 0.58
C GLU A 47 -15.35 4.77 1.38
N LEU A 48 -15.44 3.62 2.05
CA LEU A 48 -14.34 3.04 2.82
C LEU A 48 -13.35 2.26 1.96
N VAL A 49 -13.66 2.05 0.67
CA VAL A 49 -12.78 1.36 -0.28
C VAL A 49 -11.97 2.37 -1.08
N GLY A 50 -10.66 2.37 -0.84
CA GLY A 50 -9.71 3.22 -1.56
C GLY A 50 -8.45 2.48 -1.95
N ASN A 51 -7.40 3.23 -2.30
CA ASN A 51 -6.08 2.68 -2.54
C ASN A 51 -5.52 1.99 -1.30
N MET A 52 -4.60 1.06 -1.52
CA MET A 52 -3.87 0.42 -0.43
C MET A 52 -3.05 1.44 0.36
N ASP A 53 -3.23 1.48 1.67
CA ASP A 53 -2.51 2.41 2.53
C ASP A 53 -1.05 1.99 2.70
N THR A 54 -0.16 2.81 2.14
CA THR A 54 1.29 2.58 2.20
C THR A 54 1.81 2.52 3.63
N GLU A 55 1.16 3.23 4.57
CA GLU A 55 1.54 3.27 5.98
C GLU A 55 1.23 1.95 6.70
N LEU A 56 0.28 1.16 6.20
CA LEU A 56 -0.01 -0.20 6.66
C LEU A 56 0.91 -1.23 5.98
N MET A 57 1.18 -1.02 4.69
CA MET A 57 1.99 -1.92 3.87
C MET A 57 3.46 -1.97 4.32
N ILE A 58 4.07 -0.81 4.58
CA ILE A 58 5.50 -0.72 4.89
C ILE A 58 5.84 -1.56 6.14
N PRO A 59 5.24 -1.32 7.33
CA PRO A 59 5.60 -2.11 8.52
C PRO A 59 5.37 -3.60 8.32
N TYR A 60 4.34 -3.97 7.56
CA TYR A 60 4.06 -5.36 7.24
C TYR A 60 5.17 -5.98 6.36
N PHE A 61 5.62 -5.31 5.30
CA PHE A 61 6.72 -5.78 4.48
C PHE A 61 8.07 -5.76 5.21
N GLU A 62 8.28 -4.82 6.14
CA GLU A 62 9.47 -4.80 7.00
C GLU A 62 9.53 -6.03 7.91
N GLN A 63 8.40 -6.41 8.53
CA GLN A 63 8.32 -7.60 9.38
C GLN A 63 8.65 -8.89 8.60
N GLN A 64 8.37 -8.90 7.30
CA GLN A 64 8.68 -10.00 6.40
C GLN A 64 10.09 -9.92 5.78
N GLY A 65 10.86 -8.87 6.09
CA GLY A 65 12.21 -8.65 5.54
C GLY A 65 12.24 -8.31 4.05
N LEU A 66 11.14 -7.79 3.48
CA LEU A 66 10.99 -7.59 2.03
C LEU A 66 11.46 -6.22 1.53
N ILE A 67 11.70 -5.25 2.42
CA ILE A 67 12.08 -3.87 2.05
C ILE A 67 13.29 -3.34 2.85
N PRO A 68 14.44 -4.03 2.85
CA PRO A 68 15.59 -3.72 3.74
C PRO A 68 16.29 -2.37 3.47
N GLY A 69 15.88 -1.61 2.46
CA GLY A 69 16.52 -0.35 2.05
C GLY A 69 15.61 0.87 2.06
N LEU A 70 14.41 0.79 2.65
CA LEU A 70 13.51 1.94 2.70
C LEU A 70 14.02 3.01 3.69
N ASP A 71 14.22 4.24 3.21
CA ASP A 71 14.57 5.37 4.06
C ASP A 71 13.35 5.85 4.87
N LYS A 72 13.35 5.52 6.17
CA LYS A 72 12.28 5.92 7.10
C LYS A 72 12.22 7.43 7.34
N GLY A 73 13.35 8.13 7.25
CA GLY A 73 13.42 9.57 7.39
C GLY A 73 12.72 10.25 6.21
N ALA A 74 13.09 9.86 4.99
CA ALA A 74 12.45 10.35 3.77
C ALA A 74 10.94 10.02 3.74
N MET A 75 10.57 8.80 4.15
CA MET A 75 9.16 8.39 4.25
C MET A 75 8.37 9.28 5.22
N LYS A 76 8.94 9.57 6.40
CA LYS A 76 8.32 10.45 7.39
C LYS A 76 8.13 11.88 6.87
N GLU A 77 9.12 12.43 6.16
CA GLU A 77 8.98 13.75 5.55
C GLU A 77 7.92 13.76 4.43
N ALA A 78 7.87 12.72 3.60
CA ALA A 78 6.82 12.58 2.59
C ALA A 78 5.41 12.56 3.22
N LEU A 79 5.23 11.85 4.34
CA LEU A 79 3.95 11.83 5.07
C LEU A 79 3.58 13.20 5.65
N LYS A 80 4.55 13.97 6.15
CA LYS A 80 4.27 15.34 6.61
C LYS A 80 3.78 16.23 5.48
N ILE A 81 4.40 16.15 4.30
CA ILE A 81 3.97 16.90 3.11
C ILE A 81 2.56 16.45 2.70
N ALA A 82 2.31 15.14 2.63
CA ALA A 82 1.00 14.61 2.29
C ALA A 82 -0.11 15.11 3.23
N ASN A 83 0.17 15.19 4.54
CA ASN A 83 -0.76 15.73 5.53
C ASN A 83 -1.06 17.24 5.38
N GLN A 84 -0.21 17.99 4.68
CA GLN A 84 -0.46 19.41 4.39
C GLN A 84 -1.30 19.60 3.12
N ILE A 85 -1.22 18.66 2.17
CA ILE A 85 -1.89 18.74 0.86
C ILE A 85 -3.28 18.09 0.91
N PHE A 86 -3.36 16.90 1.50
CA PHE A 86 -4.57 16.09 1.55
C PHE A 86 -5.17 16.20 2.96
N ILE A 87 -6.13 17.12 3.09
CA ILE A 87 -6.88 17.44 4.32
C ILE A 87 -8.07 16.50 4.47
#